data_AF-A0A1J4J8Q8-F1
#
_entry.id   AF-A0A1J4J8Q8-F1
#
_cell.length_a   1.000
_cell.length_b   1.000
_cell.length_c   1.000
_cell.angle_alpha   90.00
_cell.angle_beta   90.00
_cell.angle_gamma   90.00
#
_symmetry.space_group_name_H-M   'P 1'
#
loop_
_entity.id
_entity.type
_entity.pdbx_description
1 polymer ?
#
loop_
_entity_poly.entity_id
_entity_poly.type
_entity_poly.pdbx_seq_one_letter_code
_entity_poly.pdbx_strand_id
1 'polypeptide(L)'
;MNVNPMASSVIYQQSETSIADSNFKSELAKNNVLYQILDSLFVHARIPHIFNFILLLWNTLQIITITFWIPHTNVFLSVHDVNDSNPQNVAIATKVVRYFNAVANLRPLHNSDFELLICVVIYSLVFLLSLGHLIFQIICAKNRGRLINSSLFSTRIFLQFVPGIMNMPTAAMCGTCFRLMLKKDPPIQTYFFFVLLLIQFIYYFLVFSQFFKFMSASVYLNDSCLASFNLSNYSSLISSSAAVQLFAYMFQVFPQWAIYFIVVIHLLVCGLSVPGNLNCMMIHVAANIEILALSATLAEMDIFRIVVIFIKNLPDYVYLIVLAVLLIINFTWSTFYYVSRNKKISNEVKRVISEYSEEDLKKEEIKFLIFEDDFNLGKSESHAINYLNCIVTNYYYQFLDFTIIKYITQTFKSTKTLHYCAKIVAYFPCYTSYLNMLFGELIKRKDLSNDIKFCLFEIQRVKINRTSSSSAAVAESLKMLIQNGREIESNIKHF
;
A
#
# COMPACT_ATOMS: atom_id res chain seq x y z
N MET A 1 -25.86 -53.14 -3.89
CA MET A 1 -24.82 -52.34 -4.56
C MET A 1 -24.27 -51.34 -3.54
N ASN A 2 -23.15 -51.66 -2.89
CA ASN A 2 -22.50 -50.75 -1.95
C ASN A 2 -21.67 -49.74 -2.75
N VAL A 3 -22.23 -48.56 -2.97
CA VAL A 3 -21.48 -47.43 -3.54
C VAL A 3 -20.43 -47.03 -2.52
N ASN A 4 -19.17 -47.16 -2.91
CA ASN A 4 -18.02 -46.90 -2.07
C ASN A 4 -18.03 -45.41 -1.63
N PRO A 5 -18.21 -45.09 -0.34
CA PRO A 5 -18.41 -43.71 0.13
C PRO A 5 -17.20 -42.79 -0.13
N MET A 6 -16.01 -43.35 -0.38
CA MET A 6 -14.86 -42.58 -0.84
C MET A 6 -15.03 -42.06 -2.27
N ALA A 7 -15.61 -42.85 -3.19
CA ALA A 7 -15.78 -42.43 -4.57
C ALA A 7 -16.80 -41.29 -4.70
N SER A 8 -17.88 -41.32 -3.92
CA SER A 8 -18.86 -40.22 -3.87
C SER A 8 -18.24 -38.94 -3.29
N SER A 9 -17.37 -39.03 -2.29
CA SER A 9 -16.70 -37.86 -1.70
C SER A 9 -15.71 -37.18 -2.66
N VAL A 10 -14.98 -37.95 -3.48
CA VAL A 10 -14.02 -37.42 -4.47
C VAL A 10 -14.76 -36.76 -5.64
N ILE A 11 -15.84 -37.37 -6.14
CA ILE A 11 -16.68 -36.80 -7.20
C ILE A 11 -17.32 -35.48 -6.72
N TYR A 12 -17.78 -35.43 -5.47
CA TYR A 12 -18.34 -34.23 -4.88
C TYR A 12 -17.29 -33.10 -4.78
N GLN A 13 -16.10 -33.39 -4.26
CA GLN A 13 -15.01 -32.40 -4.17
C GLN A 13 -14.56 -31.88 -5.55
N GLN A 14 -14.52 -32.73 -6.58
CA GLN A 14 -14.21 -32.33 -7.95
C GLN A 14 -15.30 -31.42 -8.54
N SER A 15 -16.58 -31.73 -8.27
CA SER A 15 -17.72 -30.92 -8.72
C SER A 15 -17.77 -29.54 -8.04
N GLU A 16 -17.42 -29.45 -6.75
CA GLU A 16 -17.34 -28.17 -6.04
C GLU A 16 -16.21 -27.30 -6.59
N THR A 17 -15.04 -27.88 -6.88
CA THR A 17 -13.94 -27.13 -7.48
C THR A 17 -14.25 -26.60 -8.88
N SER A 18 -14.98 -27.35 -9.71
CA SER A 18 -15.31 -26.92 -11.06
C SER A 18 -16.37 -25.80 -11.06
N ILE A 19 -17.34 -25.86 -10.14
CA ILE A 19 -18.32 -24.79 -9.92
C ILE A 19 -17.63 -23.54 -9.36
N ALA A 20 -16.72 -23.69 -8.41
CA ALA A 20 -16.00 -22.56 -7.84
C ALA A 20 -15.07 -21.91 -8.88
N ASP A 21 -14.41 -22.69 -9.73
CA ASP A 21 -13.57 -22.19 -10.83
C ASP A 21 -14.39 -21.47 -11.91
N SER A 22 -15.57 -21.98 -12.28
CA SER A 22 -16.44 -21.30 -13.27
C SER A 22 -17.00 -19.98 -12.74
N ASN A 23 -17.42 -19.95 -11.48
CA ASN A 23 -17.85 -18.72 -10.80
C ASN A 23 -16.70 -17.71 -10.70
N PHE A 24 -15.51 -18.16 -10.32
CA PHE A 24 -14.33 -17.32 -10.25
C PHE A 24 -13.96 -16.74 -11.62
N LYS A 25 -13.99 -17.53 -12.70
CA LYS A 25 -13.76 -17.04 -14.08
C LYS A 25 -14.79 -15.99 -14.50
N SER A 26 -16.06 -16.17 -14.14
CA SER A 26 -17.13 -15.20 -14.40
C SER A 26 -16.87 -13.88 -13.65
N GLU A 27 -16.44 -13.94 -12.39
CA GLU A 27 -16.07 -12.74 -11.64
C GLU A 27 -14.81 -12.06 -12.19
N LEU A 28 -13.79 -12.82 -12.57
CA LEU A 28 -12.59 -12.31 -13.22
C LEU A 28 -12.93 -11.58 -14.53
N ALA A 29 -13.88 -12.11 -15.31
CA ALA A 29 -14.32 -11.48 -16.55
C ALA A 29 -14.87 -10.06 -16.32
N LYS A 30 -15.54 -9.79 -15.19
CA LYS A 30 -16.06 -8.45 -14.84
C LYS A 30 -14.96 -7.42 -14.61
N ASN A 31 -13.87 -7.81 -13.95
CA ASN A 31 -12.75 -6.92 -13.59
C ASN A 31 -11.53 -7.07 -14.51
N ASN A 32 -11.68 -7.82 -15.61
CA ASN A 32 -10.56 -8.29 -16.43
C ASN A 32 -9.66 -7.14 -16.92
N VAL A 33 -10.25 -6.02 -17.35
CA VAL A 33 -9.48 -4.88 -17.88
C VAL A 33 -8.61 -4.24 -16.79
N LEU A 34 -9.14 -4.01 -15.59
CA LEU A 34 -8.37 -3.42 -14.49
C LEU A 34 -7.24 -4.35 -14.06
N TYR A 35 -7.55 -5.65 -13.90
CA TYR A 35 -6.55 -6.64 -13.50
C TYR A 35 -5.46 -6.82 -14.56
N GLN A 36 -5.80 -6.79 -15.85
CA GLN A 36 -4.83 -6.79 -16.94
C GLN A 36 -3.92 -5.56 -16.92
N ILE A 37 -4.47 -4.38 -16.65
CA ILE A 37 -3.69 -3.14 -16.50
C ILE A 37 -2.70 -3.27 -15.35
N LEU A 38 -3.17 -3.65 -14.16
CA LEU A 38 -2.34 -3.73 -12.97
C LEU A 38 -1.27 -4.83 -13.09
N ASP A 39 -1.62 -6.02 -13.57
CA ASP A 39 -0.65 -7.11 -13.81
C ASP A 39 0.42 -6.68 -14.81
N SER A 40 0.03 -6.06 -15.94
CA SER A 40 1.01 -5.58 -16.93
C SER A 40 1.90 -4.47 -16.36
N LEU A 41 1.36 -3.60 -15.50
CA LEU A 41 2.14 -2.58 -14.81
C LEU A 41 3.17 -3.19 -13.86
N PHE A 42 2.78 -4.15 -13.03
CA PHE A 42 3.68 -4.76 -12.06
C PHE A 42 4.74 -5.64 -12.72
N VAL A 43 4.43 -6.28 -13.85
CA VAL A 43 5.40 -7.08 -14.62
C VAL A 43 6.38 -6.20 -15.40
N HIS A 44 5.88 -5.22 -16.15
CA HIS A 44 6.69 -4.54 -17.17
C HIS A 44 7.15 -3.13 -16.80
N ALA A 45 6.39 -2.38 -16.00
CA ALA A 45 6.72 -0.99 -15.70
C ALA A 45 7.64 -0.90 -14.49
N ARG A 46 8.96 -1.03 -14.68
CA ARG A 46 9.94 -0.82 -13.61
C ARG A 46 10.26 0.67 -13.46
N ILE A 47 10.07 1.20 -12.27
CA ILE A 47 10.45 2.57 -11.94
C ILE A 47 11.81 2.53 -11.24
N PRO A 48 12.79 3.35 -11.65
CA PRO A 48 14.07 3.42 -10.97
C PRO A 48 13.92 3.66 -9.47
N HIS A 49 14.73 2.97 -8.67
CA HIS A 49 14.73 3.03 -7.20
C HIS A 49 14.69 4.45 -6.64
N ILE A 50 15.48 5.34 -7.24
CA ILE A 50 15.57 6.75 -6.82
C ILE A 50 14.22 7.46 -6.81
N PHE A 51 13.35 7.22 -7.80
CA PHE A 51 12.05 7.87 -7.85
C PHE A 51 11.11 7.34 -6.75
N ASN A 52 11.14 6.03 -6.47
CA ASN A 52 10.35 5.48 -5.37
C ASN A 52 10.81 6.02 -4.01
N PHE A 53 12.11 6.23 -3.83
CA PHE A 53 12.65 6.85 -2.61
C PHE A 53 12.23 8.33 -2.51
N ILE A 54 12.27 9.09 -3.61
CA ILE A 54 11.77 10.47 -3.65
C ILE A 54 10.29 10.52 -3.28
N LEU A 55 9.47 9.60 -3.79
CA LEU A 55 8.05 9.53 -3.46
C LEU A 55 7.83 9.23 -1.97
N LEU A 56 8.60 8.29 -1.41
CA LEU A 56 8.53 7.95 0.02
C LEU A 56 8.89 9.17 0.87
N LEU A 57 10.03 9.84 0.58
CA LEU A 57 10.46 11.06 1.25
C LEU A 57 9.40 12.16 1.15
N TRP A 58 8.81 12.34 -0.04
CA TRP A 58 7.77 13.34 -0.26
C TRP A 58 6.52 13.07 0.58
N ASN A 59 6.05 11.83 0.61
CA ASN A 59 4.92 11.44 1.46
C ASN A 59 5.24 11.61 2.95
N THR A 60 6.48 11.35 3.36
CA THR A 60 6.97 11.61 4.72
C THR A 60 6.89 13.10 5.05
N LEU A 61 7.36 13.99 4.16
CA LEU A 61 7.23 15.44 4.33
C LEU A 61 5.77 15.88 4.44
N GLN A 62 4.89 15.34 3.60
CA GLN A 62 3.47 15.63 3.62
C GLN A 62 2.82 15.22 4.94
N ILE A 63 3.09 14.01 5.42
CA ILE A 63 2.53 13.53 6.70
C ILE A 63 3.03 14.39 7.87
N ILE A 64 4.31 14.79 7.88
CA ILE A 64 4.85 15.70 8.90
C ILE A 64 4.06 17.02 8.93
N THR A 65 3.52 17.52 7.81
CA THR A 65 2.74 18.78 7.83
C THR A 65 1.52 18.73 8.74
N ILE A 66 0.91 17.55 8.91
CA ILE A 66 -0.28 17.37 9.76
C ILE A 66 0.08 17.56 11.22
N THR A 67 1.29 17.16 11.63
CA THR A 67 1.77 17.34 13.01
C THR A 67 1.78 18.80 13.43
N PHE A 68 1.90 19.76 12.51
CA PHE A 68 1.86 21.18 12.88
C PHE A 68 0.47 21.67 13.27
N TRP A 69 -0.59 20.92 12.93
CA TRP A 69 -1.98 21.30 13.15
C TRP A 69 -2.24 22.76 12.77
N ILE A 70 -1.67 23.18 11.62
CA ILE A 70 -1.65 24.57 11.12
C ILE A 70 -3.01 25.27 11.24
N PRO A 71 -4.16 24.62 10.94
CA PRO A 71 -5.46 25.27 11.01
C PRO A 71 -5.86 25.71 12.44
N HIS A 72 -5.32 25.08 13.49
CA HIS A 72 -5.81 25.25 14.87
C HIS A 72 -4.73 25.62 15.88
N THR A 73 -3.50 25.81 15.43
CA THR A 73 -2.36 26.03 16.30
C THR A 73 -2.45 27.37 17.04
N ASN A 74 -2.46 27.30 18.36
CA ASN A 74 -2.24 28.41 19.30
C ASN A 74 -0.74 28.72 19.48
N VAL A 75 0.12 27.92 18.87
CA VAL A 75 1.57 28.12 18.90
C VAL A 75 1.94 29.07 17.77
N PHE A 76 1.59 28.73 16.54
CA PHE A 76 1.92 29.57 15.38
C PHE A 76 0.88 30.68 15.15
N LEU A 77 0.54 31.47 16.18
CA LEU A 77 -0.51 32.50 16.12
C LEU A 77 -0.23 33.55 15.03
N SER A 78 1.04 33.92 14.84
CA SER A 78 1.51 34.83 13.79
C SER A 78 1.30 34.30 12.36
N VAL A 79 0.91 33.03 12.19
CA VAL A 79 0.46 32.50 10.90
C VAL A 79 -0.83 33.17 10.45
N HIS A 80 -1.74 33.45 11.39
CA HIS A 80 -3.10 33.93 11.09
C HIS A 80 -3.20 35.45 11.03
N ASP A 81 -2.35 36.17 11.77
CA ASP A 81 -2.29 37.63 11.77
C ASP A 81 -1.36 38.16 10.66
N VAL A 82 -1.85 38.12 9.42
CA VAL A 82 -1.14 38.58 8.22
C VAL A 82 -1.13 40.11 8.08
N ASN A 83 -2.01 40.81 8.80
CA ASN A 83 -2.16 42.26 8.71
C ASN A 83 -1.17 43.05 9.58
N ASP A 84 -0.32 42.37 10.36
CA ASP A 84 0.72 43.05 11.11
C ASP A 84 1.83 43.48 10.14
N SER A 85 1.78 44.77 9.77
CA SER A 85 2.61 45.44 8.76
C SER A 85 4.12 45.43 9.01
N ASN A 86 4.59 44.74 10.05
CA ASN A 86 6.02 44.65 10.38
C ASN A 86 6.58 43.23 10.15
N PRO A 87 6.93 42.87 8.89
CA PRO A 87 7.45 41.55 8.53
C PRO A 87 8.77 41.17 9.23
N GLN A 88 9.40 42.12 9.92
CA GLN A 88 10.62 41.90 10.70
C GLN A 88 10.36 41.13 12.01
N ASN A 89 9.13 41.14 12.55
CA ASN A 89 8.81 40.48 13.83
C ASN A 89 8.23 39.06 13.70
N VAL A 90 8.05 38.54 12.48
CA VAL A 90 7.59 37.15 12.30
C VAL A 90 8.71 36.18 12.71
N ALA A 91 8.45 35.41 13.76
CA ALA A 91 9.40 34.43 14.28
C ALA A 91 9.90 33.47 13.18
N ILE A 92 11.19 33.12 13.26
CA ILE A 92 11.85 32.24 12.28
C ILE A 92 11.09 30.92 12.12
N ALA A 93 10.57 30.37 13.22
CA ALA A 93 9.79 29.13 13.23
C ALA A 93 8.53 29.21 12.35
N THR A 94 7.80 30.33 12.41
CA THR A 94 6.61 30.57 11.58
C THR A 94 6.97 30.60 10.10
N LYS A 95 8.10 31.23 9.73
CA LYS A 95 8.61 31.24 8.35
C LYS A 95 8.95 29.83 7.88
N VAL A 96 9.62 29.03 8.72
CA VAL A 96 9.94 27.62 8.43
C VAL A 96 8.67 26.81 8.16
N VAL A 97 7.64 26.93 9.02
CA VAL A 97 6.36 26.22 8.83
C VAL A 97 5.65 26.66 7.54
N ARG A 98 5.68 27.97 7.21
CA ARG A 98 5.11 28.48 5.95
C ARG A 98 5.81 27.88 4.72
N TYR A 99 7.14 27.88 4.69
CA TYR A 99 7.91 27.28 3.59
C TYR A 99 7.70 25.76 3.53
N PHE A 100 7.72 25.08 4.67
CA PHE A 100 7.52 23.64 4.73
C PHE A 100 6.14 23.25 4.20
N ASN A 101 5.08 23.96 4.61
CA ASN A 101 3.74 23.74 4.07
C ASN A 101 3.68 24.05 2.57
N ALA A 102 4.35 25.10 2.10
CA ALA A 102 4.38 25.43 0.67
C ALA A 102 5.02 24.34 -0.18
N VAL A 103 6.12 23.75 0.30
CA VAL A 103 6.77 22.63 -0.38
C VAL A 103 5.91 21.38 -0.31
N ALA A 104 5.54 20.93 0.89
CA ALA A 104 4.89 19.63 1.07
C ALA A 104 3.45 19.62 0.52
N ASN A 105 2.66 20.67 0.75
CA ASN A 105 1.27 20.76 0.30
C ASN A 105 1.11 21.51 -1.03
N LEU A 106 2.21 21.85 -1.72
CA LEU A 106 2.24 22.53 -3.02
C LEU A 106 1.38 23.82 -3.06
N ARG A 107 1.24 24.50 -1.92
CA ARG A 107 0.38 25.69 -1.80
C ARG A 107 0.89 26.69 -0.76
N PRO A 108 0.82 28.00 -1.04
CA PRO A 108 1.07 29.00 -0.02
C PRO A 108 0.02 28.88 1.10
N LEU A 109 0.42 29.28 2.30
CA LEU A 109 -0.50 29.32 3.44
C LEU A 109 -1.38 30.58 3.43
N HIS A 110 -0.87 31.65 2.82
CA HIS A 110 -1.65 32.82 2.45
C HIS A 110 -2.59 32.42 1.32
N ASN A 111 -3.87 32.80 1.44
CA ASN A 111 -4.88 32.56 0.42
C ASN A 111 -5.37 33.90 -0.10
N SER A 112 -4.57 34.59 -0.90
CA SER A 112 -5.18 35.60 -1.78
C SER A 112 -6.10 34.86 -2.75
N ASP A 113 -7.19 35.49 -3.19
CA ASP A 113 -8.13 34.86 -4.12
C ASP A 113 -7.44 34.42 -5.41
N PHE A 114 -6.39 35.16 -5.81
CA PHE A 114 -5.54 34.83 -6.95
C PHE A 114 -4.69 33.57 -6.75
N GLU A 115 -4.01 33.44 -5.60
CA GLU A 115 -3.26 32.21 -5.26
C GLU A 115 -4.18 31.00 -5.17
N LEU A 116 -5.38 31.19 -4.62
CA LEU A 116 -6.39 30.14 -4.52
C LEU A 116 -6.79 29.64 -5.92
N LEU A 117 -7.09 30.58 -6.83
CA LEU A 117 -7.41 30.30 -8.22
C LEU A 117 -6.27 29.55 -8.93
N ILE A 118 -5.01 30.00 -8.77
CA ILE A 118 -3.85 29.33 -9.37
C ILE A 118 -3.74 27.88 -8.90
N CYS A 119 -3.84 27.64 -7.59
CA CYS A 119 -3.75 26.29 -7.04
C CYS A 119 -4.87 25.40 -7.59
N VAL A 120 -6.11 25.88 -7.64
CA VAL A 120 -7.25 25.13 -8.19
C VAL A 120 -7.03 24.79 -9.66
N VAL A 121 -6.55 25.75 -10.47
CA VAL A 121 -6.28 25.53 -11.89
C VAL A 121 -5.19 24.48 -12.09
N ILE A 122 -4.08 24.57 -11.35
CA ILE A 122 -2.98 23.59 -11.44
C ILE A 122 -3.47 22.21 -11.01
N TYR A 123 -4.18 22.10 -9.88
CA TYR A 123 -4.66 20.81 -9.37
C TYR A 123 -5.66 20.17 -10.33
N SER A 124 -6.54 20.99 -10.93
CA SER A 124 -7.49 20.56 -11.95
C SER A 124 -6.80 20.08 -13.23
N LEU A 125 -5.74 20.76 -13.67
CA LEU A 125 -4.95 20.33 -14.82
C LEU A 125 -4.30 18.96 -14.56
N VAL A 126 -3.65 18.79 -13.40
CA VAL A 126 -3.04 17.51 -13.01
C VAL A 126 -4.10 16.40 -12.90
N PHE A 127 -5.28 16.72 -12.37
CA PHE A 127 -6.41 15.79 -12.27
C PHE A 127 -6.92 15.35 -13.64
N LEU A 128 -7.14 16.30 -14.56
CA LEU A 128 -7.59 16.00 -15.92
C LEU A 128 -6.55 15.18 -16.69
N LEU A 129 -5.26 15.46 -16.53
CA LEU A 129 -4.19 14.65 -17.11
C LEU A 129 -4.18 13.23 -16.54
N SER A 130 -4.29 13.09 -15.22
CA SER A 130 -4.34 11.78 -14.55
C SER A 130 -5.56 10.97 -14.99
N LEU A 131 -6.75 11.56 -14.93
CA LEU A 131 -8.00 10.91 -15.32
C LEU A 131 -8.03 10.57 -16.80
N GLY A 132 -7.64 11.53 -17.66
CA GLY A 132 -7.56 11.34 -19.10
C GLY A 132 -6.60 10.22 -19.48
N HIS A 133 -5.46 10.14 -18.81
CA HIS A 133 -4.49 9.06 -19.01
C HIS A 133 -5.06 7.68 -18.63
N LEU A 134 -5.77 7.57 -17.50
CA LEU A 134 -6.42 6.31 -17.11
C LEU A 134 -7.53 5.90 -18.10
N ILE A 135 -8.38 6.85 -18.52
CA ILE A 135 -9.43 6.60 -19.52
C ILE A 135 -8.79 6.14 -20.83
N PHE A 136 -7.73 6.80 -21.27
CA PHE A 136 -6.98 6.41 -22.47
C PHE A 136 -6.45 4.97 -22.37
N GLN A 137 -5.87 4.58 -21.23
CA GLN A 137 -5.41 3.21 -21.02
C GLN A 137 -6.55 2.19 -21.05
N ILE A 138 -7.68 2.50 -20.40
CA ILE A 138 -8.86 1.62 -20.38
C ILE A 138 -9.43 1.45 -21.79
N ILE A 139 -9.56 2.53 -22.56
CA ILE A 139 -10.04 2.48 -23.96
C ILE A 139 -9.07 1.67 -24.82
N CYS A 140 -7.76 1.91 -24.70
CA CYS A 140 -6.75 1.15 -25.45
C CYS A 140 -6.80 -0.34 -25.12
N ALA A 141 -6.92 -0.69 -23.82
CA ALA A 141 -7.02 -2.06 -23.36
C ALA A 141 -8.27 -2.75 -23.94
N LYS A 142 -9.43 -2.08 -23.89
CA LYS A 142 -10.68 -2.62 -24.43
C LYS A 142 -10.64 -2.79 -25.96
N ASN A 143 -10.13 -1.81 -26.69
CA ASN A 143 -10.17 -1.82 -28.15
C ASN A 143 -9.11 -2.72 -28.78
N ARG A 144 -7.91 -2.78 -28.21
CA ARG A 144 -6.79 -3.55 -28.78
C ARG A 144 -6.65 -4.95 -28.17
N GLY A 145 -7.32 -5.23 -27.05
CA GLY A 145 -7.11 -6.44 -26.24
C GLY A 145 -5.70 -6.55 -25.64
N ARG A 146 -4.86 -5.52 -25.79
CA ARG A 146 -3.48 -5.46 -25.32
C ARG A 146 -3.11 -4.04 -24.91
N LEU A 147 -2.23 -3.94 -23.92
CA LEU A 147 -1.71 -2.65 -23.44
C LEU A 147 -0.49 -2.23 -24.26
N ILE A 148 -0.29 -0.92 -24.34
CA ILE A 148 0.88 -0.34 -25.02
C ILE A 148 2.01 -0.27 -23.98
N ASN A 149 3.05 -1.08 -24.17
CA ASN A 149 4.15 -1.19 -23.21
C ASN A 149 4.81 0.16 -22.89
N SER A 150 4.96 1.04 -23.88
CA SER A 150 5.57 2.36 -23.67
C SER A 150 4.75 3.26 -22.75
N SER A 151 3.43 3.12 -22.75
CA SER A 151 2.56 3.92 -21.87
C SER A 151 2.39 3.32 -20.47
N LEU A 152 2.84 2.09 -20.22
CA LEU A 152 2.77 1.50 -18.87
C LEU A 152 3.61 2.30 -17.87
N PHE A 153 4.77 2.81 -18.29
CA PHE A 153 5.61 3.64 -17.42
C PHE A 153 4.89 4.92 -16.97
N SER A 154 4.30 5.67 -17.90
CA SER A 154 3.52 6.87 -17.56
C SER A 154 2.27 6.54 -16.75
N THR A 155 1.61 5.41 -17.05
CA THR A 155 0.46 4.93 -16.27
C THR A 155 0.83 4.67 -14.82
N ARG A 156 2.01 4.08 -14.57
CA ARG A 156 2.50 3.87 -13.21
C ARG A 156 2.76 5.19 -12.48
N ILE A 157 3.28 6.22 -13.16
CA ILE A 157 3.40 7.57 -12.58
C ILE A 157 2.03 8.13 -12.19
N PHE A 158 1.02 8.05 -13.07
CA PHE A 158 -0.32 8.57 -12.80
C PHE A 158 -1.12 7.76 -11.76
N LEU A 159 -0.80 6.49 -11.53
CA LEU A 159 -1.44 5.66 -10.50
C LEU A 159 -0.72 5.69 -9.15
N GLN A 160 0.61 5.81 -9.14
CA GLN A 160 1.42 5.73 -7.93
C GLN A 160 1.88 7.09 -7.44
N PHE A 161 2.49 7.90 -8.32
CA PHE A 161 3.18 9.14 -7.94
C PHE A 161 2.22 10.31 -7.81
N VAL A 162 1.41 10.55 -8.84
CA VAL A 162 0.48 11.68 -8.85
C VAL A 162 -0.51 11.61 -7.69
N PRO A 163 -1.17 10.47 -7.41
CA PRO A 163 -2.06 10.37 -6.26
C PRO A 163 -1.32 10.51 -4.94
N GLY A 164 -0.11 9.94 -4.81
CA GLY A 164 0.71 10.10 -3.60
C GLY A 164 1.02 11.58 -3.31
N ILE A 165 1.49 12.31 -4.33
CA ILE A 165 1.85 13.73 -4.22
C ILE A 165 0.60 14.61 -4.03
N MET A 166 -0.51 14.32 -4.70
CA MET A 166 -1.68 15.22 -4.73
C MET A 166 -2.70 14.98 -3.62
N ASN A 167 -2.63 13.86 -2.89
CA ASN A 167 -3.63 13.50 -1.88
C ASN A 167 -3.75 14.56 -0.76
N MET A 168 -2.64 14.93 -0.11
CA MET A 168 -2.65 15.92 0.97
C MET A 168 -2.87 17.37 0.49
N PRO A 169 -2.23 17.84 -0.61
CA PRO A 169 -2.50 19.16 -1.18
C PRO A 169 -3.98 19.41 -1.47
N THR A 170 -4.65 18.44 -2.12
CA THR A 170 -6.06 18.57 -2.47
C THR A 170 -6.97 18.50 -1.25
N ALA A 171 -6.66 17.65 -0.26
CA ALA A 171 -7.36 17.60 1.02
C ALA A 171 -7.32 18.95 1.76
N ALA A 172 -6.12 19.51 1.92
CA ALA A 172 -5.90 20.77 2.63
C ALA A 172 -6.58 21.95 1.91
N MET A 173 -6.53 21.96 0.58
CA MET A 173 -7.17 22.99 -0.25
C MET A 173 -8.69 22.90 -0.22
N CYS A 174 -9.24 21.69 -0.34
CA CYS A 174 -10.67 21.43 -0.23
C CYS A 174 -11.22 21.93 1.12
N GLY A 175 -10.55 21.60 2.23
CA GLY A 175 -10.94 22.09 3.55
C GLY A 175 -10.81 23.61 3.71
N THR A 176 -9.84 24.23 3.03
CA THR A 176 -9.69 25.70 3.01
C THR A 176 -10.86 26.36 2.27
N CYS A 177 -11.24 25.84 1.10
CA CYS A 177 -12.41 26.33 0.36
C CYS A 177 -13.71 26.13 1.15
N PHE A 178 -13.86 25.00 1.86
CA PHE A 178 -15.01 24.79 2.75
C PHE A 178 -15.13 25.88 3.82
N ARG A 179 -14.02 26.26 4.46
CA ARG A 179 -14.02 27.37 5.42
C ARG A 179 -14.38 28.70 4.75
N LEU A 180 -13.80 28.99 3.58
CA LEU A 180 -14.09 30.24 2.85
C LEU A 180 -15.55 30.33 2.43
N MET A 181 -16.18 29.20 2.09
CA MET A 181 -17.59 29.07 1.73
C MET A 181 -18.54 29.44 2.88
N LEU A 182 -18.06 29.41 4.12
CA LEU A 182 -18.86 29.69 5.32
C LEU A 182 -18.61 31.09 5.89
N LYS A 183 -17.75 31.89 5.25
CA LYS A 183 -17.62 33.32 5.57
C LYS A 183 -18.88 34.08 5.16
N LYS A 184 -19.11 35.25 5.77
CA LYS A 184 -20.18 36.17 5.36
C LYS A 184 -19.87 36.66 3.94
N ASP A 185 -20.84 36.51 3.03
CA ASP A 185 -20.77 36.90 1.60
C ASP A 185 -19.62 36.22 0.81
N PRO A 186 -19.58 34.88 0.75
CA PRO A 186 -18.54 34.16 0.02
C PRO A 186 -18.77 34.32 -1.49
N PRO A 187 -17.70 34.56 -2.30
CA PRO A 187 -17.86 34.64 -3.74
C PRO A 187 -18.33 33.28 -4.28
N ILE A 188 -19.24 33.32 -5.27
CA ILE A 188 -19.84 32.11 -5.89
C ILE A 188 -18.76 31.12 -6.37
N GLN A 189 -17.62 31.63 -6.81
CA GLN A 189 -16.46 30.85 -7.25
C GLN A 189 -15.95 29.87 -6.17
N THR A 190 -16.03 30.23 -4.88
CA THR A 190 -15.56 29.38 -3.78
C THR A 190 -16.38 28.09 -3.67
N TYR A 191 -17.70 28.15 -3.90
CA TYR A 191 -18.56 26.95 -3.92
C TYR A 191 -18.14 26.00 -5.06
N PHE A 192 -17.90 26.56 -6.25
CA PHE A 192 -17.44 25.79 -7.39
C PHE A 192 -16.08 25.14 -7.13
N PHE A 193 -15.13 25.90 -6.56
CA PHE A 193 -13.81 25.38 -6.20
C PHE A 193 -13.90 24.27 -5.15
N PHE A 194 -14.74 24.42 -4.12
CA PHE A 194 -14.94 23.38 -3.12
C PHE A 194 -15.44 22.08 -3.73
N VAL A 195 -16.50 22.11 -4.55
CA VAL A 195 -17.05 20.90 -5.19
C VAL A 195 -16.02 20.25 -6.10
N LEU A 196 -15.32 21.03 -6.90
CA LEU A 196 -14.30 20.54 -7.82
C LEU A 196 -13.13 19.87 -7.07
N LEU A 197 -12.61 20.52 -6.02
CA LEU A 197 -11.53 19.98 -5.20
C LEU A 197 -11.94 18.74 -4.40
N LEU A 198 -13.20 18.67 -3.95
CA LEU A 198 -13.72 17.48 -3.26
C LEU A 198 -13.73 16.27 -4.17
N ILE A 199 -14.17 16.43 -5.43
CA ILE A 199 -14.13 15.36 -6.45
C ILE A 199 -12.67 14.93 -6.71
N GLN A 200 -11.75 15.88 -6.84
CA GLN A 200 -10.32 15.60 -7.04
C GLN A 200 -9.71 14.84 -5.86
N PHE A 201 -10.00 15.28 -4.64
CA PHE A 201 -9.53 14.61 -3.42
C PHE A 201 -10.04 13.17 -3.34
N ILE A 202 -11.35 12.94 -3.55
CA ILE A 202 -11.93 11.60 -3.55
C ILE A 202 -11.25 10.71 -4.61
N TYR A 203 -11.02 11.24 -5.81
CA TYR A 203 -10.30 10.53 -6.85
C TYR A 203 -8.89 10.11 -6.42
N TYR A 204 -8.05 11.05 -5.97
CA TYR A 204 -6.68 10.73 -5.57
C TYR A 204 -6.64 9.79 -4.35
N PHE A 205 -7.52 10.01 -3.37
CA PHE A 205 -7.64 9.16 -2.19
C PHE A 205 -7.97 7.70 -2.57
N LEU A 206 -8.95 7.50 -3.46
CA LEU A 206 -9.37 6.17 -3.90
C LEU A 206 -8.30 5.51 -4.78
N VAL A 207 -7.75 6.22 -5.76
CA VAL A 207 -6.71 5.67 -6.64
C VAL A 207 -5.48 5.27 -5.83
N PHE A 208 -5.00 6.14 -4.93
CA PHE A 208 -3.87 5.84 -4.05
C PHE A 208 -4.13 4.60 -3.19
N SER A 209 -5.26 4.58 -2.48
CA SER A 209 -5.60 3.49 -1.56
C SER A 209 -5.77 2.15 -2.28
N GLN A 210 -6.40 2.14 -3.47
CA GLN A 210 -6.60 0.92 -4.25
C GLN A 210 -5.29 0.44 -4.90
N PHE A 211 -4.51 1.35 -5.48
CA PHE A 211 -3.24 0.99 -6.12
C PHE A 211 -2.28 0.31 -5.13
N PHE A 212 -2.12 0.88 -3.92
CA PHE A 212 -1.24 0.29 -2.90
C PHE A 212 -1.77 -1.03 -2.33
N LYS A 213 -3.09 -1.22 -2.25
CA LYS A 213 -3.69 -2.52 -1.90
C LYS A 213 -3.35 -3.58 -2.96
N PHE A 214 -3.57 -3.28 -4.24
CA PHE A 214 -3.22 -4.20 -5.33
C PHE A 214 -1.72 -4.46 -5.42
N MET A 215 -0.88 -3.43 -5.22
CA MET A 215 0.57 -3.59 -5.18
C MET A 215 1.01 -4.53 -4.05
N SER A 216 0.36 -4.48 -2.88
CA SER A 216 0.67 -5.39 -1.78
C SER A 216 0.20 -6.82 -1.99
N ALA A 217 -0.90 -7.00 -2.72
CA ALA A 217 -1.45 -8.31 -3.06
C ALA A 217 -0.76 -8.97 -4.26
N SER A 218 -0.02 -8.18 -5.05
CA SER A 218 0.62 -8.67 -6.26
C SER A 218 1.63 -9.78 -5.97
N VAL A 219 1.66 -10.79 -6.83
CA VAL A 219 2.64 -11.86 -6.84
C VAL A 219 4.00 -11.35 -7.30
N TYR A 220 4.08 -10.23 -8.03
CA TYR A 220 5.35 -9.70 -8.49
C TYR A 220 5.95 -8.78 -7.41
N LEU A 221 7.13 -9.13 -6.90
CA LEU A 221 7.87 -8.23 -6.02
C LEU A 221 8.35 -7.04 -6.84
N ASN A 222 7.86 -5.87 -6.45
CA ASN A 222 8.34 -4.63 -7.02
C ASN A 222 9.79 -4.40 -6.58
N ASP A 223 10.65 -4.01 -7.51
CA ASP A 223 12.03 -3.63 -7.23
C ASP A 223 12.06 -2.16 -6.76
N SER A 224 11.55 -1.89 -5.55
CA SER A 224 11.57 -0.54 -4.97
C SER A 224 11.71 -0.56 -3.45
N CYS A 225 12.03 0.58 -2.84
CA CYS A 225 12.03 0.73 -1.38
C CYS A 225 10.67 0.39 -0.73
N LEU A 226 9.59 0.45 -1.50
CA LEU A 226 8.22 0.09 -1.09
C LEU A 226 7.89 -1.39 -1.37
N ALA A 227 8.89 -2.21 -1.74
CA ALA A 227 8.74 -3.65 -1.86
C ALA A 227 8.34 -4.21 -0.48
N SER A 228 7.14 -4.74 -0.41
CA SER A 228 6.61 -5.26 0.84
C SER A 228 5.63 -6.37 0.55
N PHE A 229 5.46 -7.25 1.52
CA PHE A 229 4.41 -8.23 1.46
C PHE A 229 3.06 -7.70 1.97
N ASN A 230 3.04 -6.53 2.61
CA ASN A 230 1.83 -5.88 3.09
C ASN A 230 2.03 -4.34 3.17
N LEU A 231 1.38 -3.59 2.28
CA LEU A 231 1.41 -2.11 2.27
C LEU A 231 0.20 -1.50 2.97
N SER A 232 -0.66 -2.31 3.61
CA SER A 232 -1.92 -1.84 4.20
C SER A 232 -1.69 -0.76 5.25
N ASN A 233 -0.69 -0.92 6.12
CA ASN A 233 -0.40 0.08 7.16
C ASN A 233 0.13 1.38 6.56
N TYR A 234 1.03 1.29 5.59
CA TYR A 234 1.58 2.45 4.89
C TYR A 234 0.49 3.23 4.15
N SER A 235 -0.37 2.53 3.38
CA SER A 235 -1.44 3.20 2.65
C SER A 235 -2.51 3.75 3.59
N SER A 236 -2.84 3.02 4.65
CA SER A 236 -3.76 3.47 5.70
C SER A 236 -3.25 4.72 6.39
N LEU A 237 -1.95 4.78 6.74
CA LEU A 237 -1.33 5.95 7.34
C LEU A 237 -1.47 7.17 6.44
N ILE A 238 -0.99 7.10 5.20
CA ILE A 238 -1.05 8.25 4.26
C ILE A 238 -2.50 8.67 3.98
N SER A 239 -3.39 7.72 3.70
CA SER A 239 -4.79 8.02 3.38
C SER A 239 -5.53 8.61 4.58
N SER A 240 -5.38 8.04 5.78
CA SER A 240 -6.02 8.56 6.99
C SER A 240 -5.49 9.94 7.36
N SER A 241 -4.18 10.17 7.25
CA SER A 241 -3.54 11.47 7.43
C SER A 241 -4.10 12.51 6.44
N ALA A 242 -4.28 12.17 5.15
CA ALA A 242 -4.90 13.07 4.19
C ALA A 242 -6.37 13.39 4.53
N ALA A 243 -7.15 12.40 4.97
CA ALA A 243 -8.52 12.62 5.42
C ALA A 243 -8.58 13.50 6.68
N VAL A 244 -7.72 13.26 7.66
CA VAL A 244 -7.57 14.10 8.85
C VAL A 244 -7.19 15.52 8.47
N GLN A 245 -6.30 15.72 7.51
CA GLN A 245 -5.93 17.04 7.02
C GLN A 245 -7.16 17.79 6.46
N LEU A 246 -7.99 17.14 5.64
CA LEU A 246 -9.25 17.73 5.16
C LEU A 246 -10.13 18.19 6.33
N PHE A 247 -10.38 17.29 7.29
CA PHE A 247 -11.23 17.58 8.45
C PHE A 247 -10.64 18.65 9.36
N ALA A 248 -9.32 18.70 9.53
CA ALA A 248 -8.65 19.71 10.34
C ALA A 248 -8.97 21.12 9.81
N TYR A 249 -8.94 21.35 8.49
CA TYR A 249 -9.34 22.63 7.91
C TYR A 249 -10.85 22.86 7.99
N MET A 250 -11.68 21.84 7.74
CA MET A 250 -13.14 21.99 7.85
C MET A 250 -13.58 22.37 9.27
N PHE A 251 -12.93 21.81 10.28
CA PHE A 251 -13.29 22.04 11.68
C PHE A 251 -12.85 23.40 12.22
N GLN A 252 -12.13 24.22 11.45
CA GLN A 252 -11.86 25.62 11.80
C GLN A 252 -13.14 26.47 11.97
N VAL A 253 -14.25 26.00 11.41
CA VAL A 253 -15.56 26.66 11.52
C VAL A 253 -16.19 26.41 12.90
N PHE A 254 -15.88 25.27 13.51
CA PHE A 254 -16.42 24.90 14.81
C PHE A 254 -15.60 25.54 15.94
N PRO A 255 -16.14 25.56 17.17
CA PRO A 255 -15.39 25.99 18.34
C PRO A 255 -14.06 25.23 18.47
N GLN A 256 -13.04 25.88 19.05
CA GLN A 256 -11.68 25.33 19.16
C GLN A 256 -11.62 23.95 19.84
N TRP A 257 -12.56 23.61 20.72
CA TRP A 257 -12.59 22.28 21.35
C TRP A 257 -12.86 21.14 20.37
N ALA A 258 -13.52 21.41 19.24
CA ALA A 258 -13.93 20.39 18.27
C ALA A 258 -12.73 19.74 17.57
N ILE A 259 -11.61 20.45 17.42
CA ILE A 259 -10.40 19.89 16.81
C ILE A 259 -9.82 18.74 17.62
N TYR A 260 -10.02 18.74 18.94
CA TYR A 260 -9.43 17.71 19.81
C TYR A 260 -10.00 16.33 19.53
N PHE A 261 -11.25 16.24 19.09
CA PHE A 261 -11.82 14.98 18.61
C PHE A 261 -11.07 14.44 17.39
N ILE A 262 -10.68 15.32 16.46
CA ILE A 262 -9.89 14.92 15.28
C ILE A 262 -8.47 14.54 15.67
N VAL A 263 -7.83 15.29 16.58
CA VAL A 263 -6.49 14.94 17.09
C VAL A 263 -6.50 13.56 17.74
N VAL A 264 -7.52 13.24 18.54
CA VAL A 264 -7.67 11.91 19.16
C VAL A 264 -7.90 10.82 18.10
N ILE A 265 -8.73 11.07 17.08
CA ILE A 265 -8.93 10.11 15.98
C ILE A 265 -7.61 9.86 15.24
N HIS A 266 -6.84 10.91 14.92
CA HIS A 266 -5.54 10.78 14.27
C HIS A 266 -4.53 10.03 15.14
N LEU A 267 -4.49 10.32 16.44
CA LEU A 267 -3.69 9.61 17.42
C LEU A 267 -4.02 8.11 17.45
N LEU A 268 -5.30 7.74 17.43
CA LEU A 268 -5.72 6.35 17.41
C LEU A 268 -5.26 5.65 16.13
N VAL A 269 -5.39 6.30 14.97
CA VAL A 269 -4.96 5.70 13.70
C VAL A 269 -3.43 5.55 13.65
N CYS A 270 -2.67 6.58 14.04
CA CYS A 270 -1.22 6.52 14.09
C CYS A 270 -0.73 5.50 15.13
N GLY A 271 -1.32 5.49 16.32
CA GLY A 271 -1.01 4.55 17.39
C GLY A 271 -1.31 3.09 17.02
N LEU A 272 -2.43 2.81 16.35
CA LEU A 272 -2.74 1.46 15.85
C LEU A 272 -1.82 1.02 14.71
N SER A 273 -1.23 1.96 13.96
CA SER A 273 -0.28 1.63 12.91
C SER A 273 1.09 1.19 13.46
N VAL A 274 1.49 1.65 14.65
CA VAL A 274 2.79 1.32 15.27
C VAL A 274 2.97 -0.20 15.48
N PRO A 275 2.06 -0.93 16.19
CA PRO A 275 2.16 -2.38 16.32
C PRO A 275 2.18 -3.12 14.98
N GLY A 276 1.42 -2.62 14.00
CA GLY A 276 1.42 -3.17 12.66
C GLY A 276 2.78 -3.02 11.99
N ASN A 277 3.43 -1.85 12.09
CA ASN A 277 4.74 -1.61 11.49
C ASN A 277 5.85 -2.41 12.18
N LEU A 278 5.76 -2.66 13.49
CA LEU A 278 6.71 -3.49 14.23
C LEU A 278 6.90 -4.91 13.65
N ASN A 279 5.94 -5.40 12.86
CA ASN A 279 5.95 -6.71 12.24
C ASN A 279 6.93 -6.87 11.06
N CYS A 280 7.57 -5.80 10.57
CA CYS A 280 8.48 -5.82 9.39
C CYS A 280 7.74 -6.27 8.12
N MET A 281 6.92 -5.36 7.60
CA MET A 281 6.09 -5.65 6.43
C MET A 281 6.86 -5.46 5.11
N MET A 282 7.88 -4.59 5.11
CA MET A 282 8.71 -4.30 3.94
C MET A 282 9.95 -5.18 3.88
N ILE A 283 10.41 -5.45 2.66
CA ILE A 283 11.65 -6.19 2.40
C ILE A 283 12.85 -5.33 2.78
N HIS A 284 12.80 -4.03 2.46
CA HIS A 284 13.87 -3.10 2.80
C HIS A 284 13.75 -2.62 4.25
N VAL A 285 14.79 -2.88 5.04
CA VAL A 285 14.87 -2.47 6.45
C VAL A 285 14.77 -0.95 6.60
N ALA A 286 15.39 -0.18 5.70
CA ALA A 286 15.34 1.29 5.73
C ALA A 286 13.91 1.85 5.66
N ALA A 287 13.06 1.27 4.81
CA ALA A 287 11.68 1.72 4.66
C ALA A 287 10.81 1.33 5.88
N ASN A 288 11.07 0.16 6.49
CA ASN A 288 10.44 -0.20 7.77
C ASN A 288 10.84 0.77 8.89
N ILE A 289 12.13 1.14 8.98
CA ILE A 289 12.63 2.11 9.97
C ILE A 289 11.92 3.45 9.80
N GLU A 290 11.86 3.97 8.57
CA GLU A 290 11.24 5.25 8.26
C GLU A 290 9.76 5.28 8.65
N ILE A 291 8.99 4.27 8.23
CA ILE A 291 7.54 4.24 8.47
C ILE A 291 7.23 4.04 9.95
N LEU A 292 7.98 3.18 10.65
CA LEU A 292 7.81 3.00 12.09
C LEU A 292 8.13 4.30 12.83
N ALA A 293 9.27 4.93 12.53
CA ALA A 293 9.70 6.18 13.15
C ALA A 293 8.69 7.31 12.92
N LEU A 294 8.17 7.41 11.70
CA LEU A 294 7.16 8.39 11.32
C LEU A 294 5.84 8.13 12.06
N SER A 295 5.34 6.89 12.09
CA SER A 295 4.10 6.55 12.79
C SER A 295 4.15 6.84 14.29
N ALA A 296 5.28 6.53 14.94
CA ALA A 296 5.50 6.83 16.36
C ALA A 296 5.57 8.35 16.59
N THR A 297 6.34 9.06 15.77
CA THR A 297 6.46 10.53 15.87
C THR A 297 5.12 11.22 15.70
N LEU A 298 4.27 10.78 14.78
CA LEU A 298 2.93 11.35 14.60
C LEU A 298 2.07 11.19 15.85
N ALA A 299 2.04 9.98 16.41
CA ALA A 299 1.29 9.70 17.63
C ALA A 299 1.81 10.56 18.81
N GLU A 300 3.12 10.65 18.99
CA GLU A 300 3.71 11.47 20.05
C GLU A 300 3.47 12.97 19.84
N MET A 301 3.51 13.45 18.60
CA MET A 301 3.20 14.84 18.26
C MET A 301 1.72 15.17 18.48
N ASP A 302 0.79 14.22 18.31
CA ASP A 302 -0.61 14.40 18.66
C ASP A 302 -0.82 14.46 20.18
N ILE A 303 -0.11 13.64 20.95
CA ILE A 303 -0.09 13.72 22.41
C ILE A 303 0.47 15.08 22.85
N PHE A 304 1.61 15.49 22.27
CA PHE A 304 2.21 16.79 22.54
C PHE A 304 1.23 17.92 22.18
N ARG A 305 0.53 17.81 21.05
CA ARG A 305 -0.50 18.78 20.67
C ARG A 305 -1.60 18.90 21.72
N ILE A 306 -2.03 17.80 22.33
CA ILE A 306 -3.02 17.80 23.43
C ILE A 306 -2.44 18.51 24.67
N VAL A 307 -1.17 18.27 25.00
CA VAL A 307 -0.50 18.93 26.14
C VAL A 307 -0.39 20.45 25.93
N VAL A 308 -0.02 20.88 24.71
CA VAL A 308 0.17 22.28 24.34
C VAL A 308 -1.11 23.12 24.50
N ILE A 309 -2.29 22.49 24.53
CA ILE A 309 -3.57 23.18 24.81
C ILE A 309 -3.54 23.84 26.19
N PHE A 310 -2.94 23.17 27.18
CA PHE A 310 -2.94 23.62 28.57
C PHE A 310 -1.84 24.66 28.85
N ILE A 311 -0.92 24.85 27.91
CA ILE A 311 0.22 25.77 28.06
C ILE A 311 -0.09 27.07 27.32
N LYS A 312 -0.28 28.15 28.08
CA LYS A 312 -0.43 29.50 27.51
C LYS A 312 0.95 30.01 27.06
N ASN A 313 1.01 30.62 25.87
CA ASN A 313 2.18 31.31 25.32
C ASN A 313 3.43 30.42 25.12
N LEU A 314 3.26 29.22 24.58
CA LEU A 314 4.41 28.39 24.17
C LEU A 314 5.12 29.04 22.96
N PRO A 315 6.44 29.28 23.01
CA PRO A 315 7.17 29.83 21.86
C PRO A 315 7.17 28.87 20.66
N ASP A 316 6.98 29.41 19.45
CA ASP A 316 6.87 28.66 18.19
C ASP A 316 8.03 27.69 17.94
N TYR A 317 9.25 28.09 18.29
CA TYR A 317 10.44 27.28 18.05
C TYR A 317 10.47 26.02 18.92
N VAL A 318 9.79 26.01 20.07
CA VAL A 318 9.75 24.82 20.96
C VAL A 318 9.06 23.67 20.24
N TYR A 319 7.99 23.94 19.48
CA TYR A 319 7.28 22.91 18.72
C TYR A 319 8.17 22.24 17.66
N LEU A 320 8.98 23.04 16.96
CA LEU A 320 9.93 22.54 15.96
C LEU A 320 11.06 21.72 16.60
N ILE A 321 11.58 22.17 17.75
CA ILE A 321 12.62 21.44 18.49
C ILE A 321 12.06 20.09 18.96
N VAL A 322 10.85 20.06 19.54
CA VAL A 322 10.21 18.82 19.98
C VAL A 322 10.02 17.87 18.81
N LEU A 323 9.49 18.34 17.67
CA LEU A 323 9.36 17.52 16.46
C LEU A 323 10.71 16.93 16.01
N ALA A 324 11.75 17.75 15.93
CA ALA A 324 13.08 17.31 15.51
C ALA A 324 13.68 16.27 16.48
N VAL A 325 13.54 16.49 17.79
CA VAL A 325 14.03 15.58 18.83
C VAL A 325 13.27 14.25 18.77
N LEU A 326 11.94 14.26 18.68
CA LEU A 326 11.13 13.04 18.58
C LEU A 326 11.43 12.27 17.30
N LEU A 327 11.62 12.95 16.16
CA LEU A 327 12.06 12.29 14.92
C LEU A 327 13.40 11.56 15.14
N ILE A 328 14.41 12.23 15.69
CA ILE A 328 15.73 11.63 15.93
C ILE A 328 15.64 10.43 16.88
N ILE A 329 14.89 10.56 17.97
CA ILE A 329 14.68 9.48 18.95
C ILE A 329 13.99 8.29 18.27
N ASN A 330 12.89 8.51 17.56
CA ASN A 330 12.11 7.45 16.93
C ASN A 330 12.86 6.78 15.76
N PHE A 331 13.64 7.53 14.98
CA PHE A 331 14.52 6.93 13.96
C PHE A 331 15.61 6.06 14.59
N THR A 332 16.23 6.53 15.67
CA THR A 332 17.28 5.79 16.37
C THR A 332 16.72 4.52 17.03
N TRP A 333 15.58 4.65 17.71
CA TRP A 333 14.87 3.52 18.32
C TRP A 333 14.42 2.50 17.28
N SER A 334 13.80 2.95 16.17
CA SER A 334 13.36 2.07 15.09
C SER A 334 14.55 1.32 14.45
N THR A 335 15.67 2.01 14.24
CA THR A 335 16.91 1.41 13.74
C THR A 335 17.41 0.33 14.70
N PHE A 336 17.53 0.66 15.99
CA PHE A 336 17.97 -0.29 17.01
C PHE A 336 17.02 -1.49 17.11
N TYR A 337 15.71 -1.26 17.06
CA TYR A 337 14.68 -2.30 17.11
C TYR A 337 14.82 -3.29 15.94
N TYR A 338 14.83 -2.81 14.70
CA TYR A 338 14.91 -3.72 13.54
C TYR A 338 16.27 -4.42 13.44
N VAL A 339 17.38 -3.75 13.75
CA VAL A 339 18.71 -4.38 13.75
C VAL A 339 18.79 -5.45 14.83
N SER A 340 18.36 -5.15 16.06
CA SER A 340 18.37 -6.10 17.17
C SER A 340 17.44 -7.29 16.90
N ARG A 341 16.25 -7.03 16.35
CA ARG A 341 15.29 -8.06 15.98
C ARG A 341 15.82 -8.99 14.89
N ASN A 342 16.33 -8.43 13.79
CA ASN A 342 16.90 -9.23 12.70
C ASN A 342 18.09 -10.05 13.18
N LYS A 343 18.93 -9.48 14.06
CA LYS A 343 20.04 -10.21 14.69
C LYS A 343 19.52 -11.33 15.60
N LYS A 344 18.48 -11.09 16.40
CA LYS A 344 17.87 -12.12 17.27
C LYS A 344 17.34 -13.29 16.45
N ILE A 345 16.50 -13.04 15.44
CA ILE A 345 15.93 -14.09 14.59
C ILE A 345 17.05 -14.81 13.81
N SER A 346 18.03 -14.07 13.28
CA SER A 346 19.18 -14.67 12.60
C SER A 346 19.97 -15.61 13.51
N ASN A 347 20.18 -15.21 14.77
CA ASN A 347 20.89 -16.03 15.74
C ASN A 347 20.07 -17.27 16.15
N GLU A 348 18.76 -17.13 16.34
CA GLU A 348 17.86 -18.26 16.62
C GLU A 348 17.88 -19.28 15.48
N VAL A 349 17.74 -18.81 14.23
CA VAL A 349 17.83 -19.67 13.05
C VAL A 349 19.19 -20.36 12.93
N LYS A 350 20.29 -19.62 13.14
CA LYS A 350 21.65 -20.19 13.11
C LYS A 350 21.89 -21.21 14.21
N ARG A 351 21.36 -20.97 15.41
CA ARG A 351 21.45 -21.91 16.54
C ARG A 351 20.78 -23.23 16.19
N VAL A 352 19.54 -23.19 15.69
CA VAL A 352 18.83 -24.40 15.24
C VAL A 352 19.60 -25.10 14.12
N ILE A 353 20.13 -24.37 13.14
CA ILE A 353 20.95 -24.98 12.07
C ILE A 353 22.20 -25.68 12.63
N SER A 354 22.78 -25.19 13.73
CA SER A 354 23.95 -25.82 14.36
C SER A 354 23.60 -26.98 15.30
N GLU A 355 22.40 -26.99 15.87
CA GLU A 355 21.94 -28.03 16.81
C GLU A 355 21.47 -29.29 16.09
N TYR A 356 20.94 -29.15 14.87
CA TYR A 356 20.42 -30.27 14.07
C TYR A 356 21.35 -30.61 12.91
N SER A 357 21.52 -31.91 12.64
CA SER A 357 22.28 -32.37 11.47
C SER A 357 21.55 -32.00 10.16
N GLU A 358 22.29 -31.89 9.05
CA GLU A 358 21.65 -31.65 7.74
C GLU A 358 20.67 -32.76 7.34
N GLU A 359 20.87 -33.99 7.81
CA GLU A 359 19.94 -35.10 7.56
C GLU A 359 18.64 -34.94 8.36
N ASP A 360 18.73 -34.45 9.60
CA ASP A 360 17.55 -34.17 10.42
C ASP A 360 16.75 -32.99 9.87
N LEU A 361 17.44 -31.95 9.40
CA LEU A 361 16.84 -30.83 8.67
C LEU A 361 16.31 -31.20 7.27
N LYS A 362 16.37 -32.47 6.85
CA LYS A 362 15.61 -32.96 5.68
C LYS A 362 14.31 -33.66 6.07
N LYS A 363 14.19 -34.11 7.32
CA LYS A 363 13.00 -34.81 7.81
C LYS A 363 11.91 -33.81 8.17
N GLU A 364 10.74 -33.98 7.55
CA GLU A 364 9.61 -33.06 7.74
C GLU A 364 9.12 -33.03 9.21
N GLU A 365 9.04 -34.19 9.87
CA GLU A 365 8.58 -34.31 11.26
C GLU A 365 9.45 -33.49 12.24
N ILE A 366 10.77 -33.51 12.03
CA ILE A 366 11.71 -32.74 12.87
C ILE A 366 11.52 -31.24 12.65
N LYS A 367 11.29 -30.80 11.40
CA LYS A 367 11.01 -29.38 11.13
C LYS A 367 9.72 -28.91 11.80
N PHE A 368 8.69 -29.74 11.80
CA PHE A 368 7.44 -29.41 12.49
C PHE A 368 7.68 -29.20 13.99
N LEU A 369 8.48 -30.06 14.63
CA LEU A 369 8.87 -29.89 16.02
C LEU A 369 9.68 -28.60 16.23
N ILE A 370 10.67 -28.31 15.38
CA ILE A 370 11.44 -27.06 15.44
C ILE A 370 10.52 -25.83 15.32
N PHE A 371 9.53 -25.87 14.42
CA PHE A 371 8.60 -24.76 14.21
C PHE A 371 7.69 -24.54 15.42
N GLU A 372 7.31 -25.60 16.11
CA GLU A 372 6.45 -25.55 17.29
C GLU A 372 7.21 -25.21 18.57
N ASP A 373 8.31 -25.92 18.84
CA ASP A 373 9.04 -25.86 20.11
C ASP A 373 10.12 -24.75 20.11
N ASP A 374 10.97 -24.68 19.07
CA ASP A 374 12.08 -23.72 19.02
C ASP A 374 11.60 -22.34 18.59
N PHE A 375 10.89 -22.26 17.46
CA PHE A 375 10.45 -20.99 16.88
C PHE A 375 9.10 -20.50 17.42
N ASN A 376 8.34 -21.38 18.08
CA ASN A 376 7.04 -21.04 18.68
C ASN A 376 6.07 -20.42 17.68
N LEU A 377 6.06 -20.91 16.43
CA LEU A 377 5.25 -20.35 15.34
C LEU A 377 3.74 -20.53 15.58
N GLY A 378 3.34 -21.53 16.38
CA GLY A 378 1.93 -21.78 16.72
C GLY A 378 1.26 -20.69 17.59
N LYS A 379 2.02 -19.77 18.19
CA LYS A 379 1.47 -18.77 19.13
C LYS A 379 0.55 -17.74 18.48
N SER A 380 0.92 -17.24 17.30
CA SER A 380 0.11 -16.24 16.60
C SER A 380 0.39 -16.21 15.10
N GLU A 381 -0.66 -15.96 14.32
CA GLU A 381 -0.59 -15.83 12.85
C GLU A 381 0.43 -14.76 12.44
N SER A 382 0.43 -13.61 13.13
CA SER A 382 1.36 -12.52 12.82
C SER A 382 2.81 -12.91 13.06
N HIS A 383 3.10 -13.63 14.15
CA HIS A 383 4.46 -14.11 14.43
C HIS A 383 4.93 -15.10 13.38
N ALA A 384 4.07 -16.04 12.98
CA ALA A 384 4.39 -17.02 11.95
C ALA A 384 4.68 -16.38 10.58
N ILE A 385 3.83 -15.45 10.13
CA ILE A 385 4.03 -14.70 8.87
C ILE A 385 5.33 -13.88 8.93
N ASN A 386 5.60 -13.23 10.06
CA ASN A 386 6.82 -12.45 10.24
C ASN A 386 8.08 -13.33 10.16
N TYR A 387 8.04 -14.52 10.73
CA TYR A 387 9.15 -15.46 10.71
C TYR A 387 9.40 -15.96 9.28
N LEU A 388 8.32 -16.29 8.56
CA LEU A 388 8.38 -16.62 7.13
C LEU A 388 9.04 -15.50 6.31
N ASN A 389 8.69 -14.23 6.57
CA ASN A 389 9.32 -13.09 5.90
C ASN A 389 10.80 -12.98 6.19
N CYS A 390 11.20 -13.21 7.43
CA CYS A 390 12.61 -13.19 7.82
C CYS A 390 13.39 -14.29 7.09
N ILE A 391 12.81 -15.49 6.98
CA ILE A 391 13.42 -16.62 6.26
C ILE A 391 13.57 -16.32 4.77
N VAL A 392 12.51 -15.79 4.13
CA VAL A 392 12.53 -15.42 2.71
C VAL A 392 13.53 -14.28 2.44
N THR A 393 13.53 -13.24 3.27
CA THR A 393 14.37 -12.05 3.06
C THR A 393 15.86 -12.34 3.27
N ASN A 394 16.21 -13.23 4.21
CA ASN A 394 17.61 -13.59 4.51
C ASN A 394 18.10 -14.85 3.78
N TYR A 395 17.27 -15.46 2.91
CA TYR A 395 17.61 -16.64 2.13
C TYR A 395 18.08 -17.86 2.96
N TYR A 396 17.44 -18.17 4.08
CA TYR A 396 17.78 -19.37 4.86
C TYR A 396 17.29 -20.66 4.17
N TYR A 397 18.11 -21.18 3.24
CA TYR A 397 17.76 -22.28 2.33
C TYR A 397 17.25 -23.54 3.03
N GLN A 398 17.70 -23.83 4.24
CA GLN A 398 17.28 -25.00 5.03
C GLN A 398 15.78 -24.96 5.39
N PHE A 399 15.19 -23.77 5.47
CA PHE A 399 13.79 -23.54 5.83
C PHE A 399 12.97 -22.89 4.70
N LEU A 400 13.59 -22.66 3.53
CA LEU A 400 12.89 -22.22 2.32
C LEU A 400 12.18 -23.36 1.60
N ASP A 401 12.19 -24.56 2.18
CA ASP A 401 11.35 -25.64 1.72
C ASP A 401 9.89 -25.41 2.09
N PHE A 402 8.99 -26.11 1.39
CA PHE A 402 7.55 -25.96 1.54
C PHE A 402 7.02 -26.33 2.94
N THR A 403 7.84 -26.91 3.82
CA THR A 403 7.43 -27.42 5.14
C THR A 403 6.95 -26.30 6.07
N ILE A 404 7.61 -25.13 6.09
CA ILE A 404 7.14 -24.00 6.89
C ILE A 404 5.78 -23.49 6.43
N ILE A 405 5.56 -23.45 5.12
CA ILE A 405 4.28 -23.01 4.53
C ILE A 405 3.18 -24.04 4.84
N LYS A 406 3.51 -25.33 4.79
CA LYS A 406 2.61 -26.42 5.16
C LYS A 406 2.25 -26.36 6.64
N TYR A 407 3.21 -26.13 7.53
CA TYR A 407 2.96 -25.92 8.95
C TYR A 407 2.01 -24.73 9.17
N ILE A 408 2.33 -23.57 8.58
CA ILE A 408 1.53 -22.34 8.76
C ILE A 408 0.09 -22.53 8.28
N THR A 409 -0.12 -23.15 7.12
CA THR A 409 -1.46 -23.36 6.55
C THR A 409 -2.27 -24.42 7.30
N GLN A 410 -1.61 -25.40 7.93
CA GLN A 410 -2.26 -26.39 8.79
C GLN A 410 -2.68 -25.79 10.15
N THR A 411 -1.83 -24.94 10.72
CA THR A 411 -2.06 -24.29 12.02
C THR A 411 -3.07 -23.14 11.92
N PHE A 412 -2.94 -22.28 10.91
CA PHE A 412 -3.79 -21.10 10.72
C PHE A 412 -4.64 -21.21 9.45
N LYS A 413 -5.94 -21.44 9.62
CA LYS A 413 -6.91 -21.62 8.52
C LYS A 413 -7.53 -20.33 7.97
N SER A 414 -6.93 -19.18 8.29
CA SER A 414 -7.46 -17.87 7.89
C SER A 414 -7.25 -17.63 6.38
N THR A 415 -8.18 -16.93 5.73
CA THR A 415 -8.07 -16.55 4.32
C THR A 415 -6.82 -15.69 4.06
N LYS A 416 -6.44 -14.85 5.04
CA LYS A 416 -5.26 -14.00 4.99
C LYS A 416 -3.97 -14.82 4.96
N THR A 417 -3.82 -15.78 5.88
CA THR A 417 -2.66 -16.68 5.90
C THR A 417 -2.55 -17.45 4.59
N LEU A 418 -3.66 -18.02 4.11
CA LEU A 418 -3.66 -18.83 2.90
C LEU A 418 -3.27 -18.01 1.66
N HIS A 419 -3.83 -16.80 1.52
CA HIS A 419 -3.46 -15.84 0.48
C HIS A 419 -1.96 -15.49 0.54
N TYR A 420 -1.47 -15.22 1.74
CA TYR A 420 -0.06 -14.88 1.97
C TYR A 420 0.87 -16.01 1.57
N CYS A 421 0.57 -17.22 2.01
CA CYS A 421 1.31 -18.43 1.67
C CYS A 421 1.30 -18.68 0.17
N ALA A 422 0.14 -18.56 -0.49
CA ALA A 422 0.03 -18.74 -1.94
C ALA A 422 0.89 -17.72 -2.72
N LYS A 423 0.92 -16.46 -2.25
CA LYS A 423 1.80 -15.43 -2.82
C LYS A 423 3.28 -15.79 -2.69
N ILE A 424 3.72 -16.24 -1.50
CA ILE A 424 5.11 -16.65 -1.29
C ILE A 424 5.48 -17.86 -2.16
N VAL A 425 4.64 -18.89 -2.21
CA VAL A 425 4.87 -20.09 -3.04
C VAL A 425 4.97 -19.74 -4.52
N ALA A 426 4.23 -18.71 -4.96
CA ALA A 426 4.29 -18.25 -6.33
C ALA A 426 5.65 -17.65 -6.73
N TYR A 427 6.57 -17.36 -5.80
CA TYR A 427 7.97 -17.05 -6.13
C TYR A 427 8.81 -18.28 -6.51
N PHE A 428 8.40 -19.48 -6.09
CA PHE A 428 9.19 -20.71 -6.24
C PHE A 428 8.63 -21.58 -7.37
N PRO A 429 9.32 -21.73 -8.51
CA PRO A 429 8.84 -22.55 -9.64
C PRO A 429 8.67 -24.03 -9.31
N CYS A 430 9.55 -24.56 -8.47
CA CYS A 430 9.57 -25.96 -8.05
C CYS A 430 8.31 -26.39 -7.26
N TYR A 431 7.57 -25.45 -6.67
CA TYR A 431 6.40 -25.74 -5.82
C TYR A 431 5.06 -25.52 -6.53
N THR A 432 5.01 -25.69 -7.85
CA THR A 432 3.79 -25.46 -8.64
C THR A 432 2.62 -26.37 -8.23
N SER A 433 2.87 -27.62 -7.85
CA SER A 433 1.82 -28.53 -7.34
C SER A 433 1.18 -28.00 -6.06
N TYR A 434 1.98 -27.42 -5.17
CA TYR A 434 1.48 -26.86 -3.92
C TYR A 434 0.75 -25.53 -4.15
N LEU A 435 1.25 -24.70 -5.07
CA LEU A 435 0.54 -23.50 -5.52
C LEU A 435 -0.86 -23.84 -6.06
N ASN A 436 -1.01 -24.95 -6.78
CA ASN A 436 -2.31 -25.43 -7.27
C ASN A 436 -3.24 -25.85 -6.12
N MET A 437 -2.71 -26.50 -5.09
CA MET A 437 -3.47 -26.86 -3.89
C MET A 437 -3.99 -25.61 -3.17
N LEU A 438 -3.10 -24.66 -2.85
CA LEU A 438 -3.47 -23.41 -2.18
C LEU A 438 -4.45 -22.57 -3.01
N PHE A 439 -4.26 -22.52 -4.33
CA PHE A 439 -5.17 -21.85 -5.26
C PHE A 439 -6.57 -22.48 -5.23
N GLY A 440 -6.65 -23.82 -5.24
CA GLY A 440 -7.91 -24.54 -5.15
C GLY A 440 -8.63 -24.33 -3.82
N GLU A 441 -7.89 -24.23 -2.72
CA GLU A 441 -8.46 -23.89 -1.40
C GLU A 441 -8.93 -22.44 -1.33
N LEU A 442 -8.20 -21.49 -1.92
CA LEU A 442 -8.57 -20.08 -1.93
C LEU A 442 -9.84 -19.82 -2.74
N ILE A 443 -10.00 -20.44 -3.91
CA ILE A 443 -11.19 -20.23 -4.76
C ILE A 443 -12.48 -20.75 -4.10
N LYS A 444 -12.37 -21.72 -3.20
CA LYS A 444 -13.52 -22.23 -2.41
C LYS A 444 -13.99 -21.23 -1.35
N ARG A 445 -13.17 -20.23 -0.99
CA ARG A 445 -13.53 -19.23 0.01
C ARG A 445 -14.54 -18.23 -0.57
N LYS A 446 -15.59 -17.92 0.21
CA LYS A 446 -16.64 -16.97 -0.19
C LYS A 446 -16.28 -15.52 0.14
N ASP A 447 -15.34 -15.32 1.06
CA ASP A 447 -14.93 -14.04 1.65
C ASP A 447 -13.72 -13.40 0.95
N LEU A 448 -13.61 -13.57 -0.37
CA LEU A 448 -12.48 -13.03 -1.13
C LEU A 448 -12.66 -11.52 -1.38
N SER A 449 -11.75 -10.72 -0.86
CA SER A 449 -11.64 -9.30 -1.19
C SER A 449 -11.06 -9.11 -2.60
N ASN A 450 -11.28 -7.93 -3.20
CA ASN A 450 -10.87 -7.66 -4.59
C ASN A 450 -9.35 -7.77 -4.81
N ASP A 451 -8.55 -7.42 -3.81
CA ASP A 451 -7.09 -7.56 -3.82
C ASP A 451 -6.66 -9.04 -3.83
N ILE A 452 -7.34 -9.91 -3.08
CA ILE A 452 -7.08 -11.36 -3.13
C ILE A 452 -7.52 -11.94 -4.47
N LYS A 453 -8.67 -11.50 -5.02
CA LYS A 453 -9.10 -11.91 -6.37
C LYS A 453 -8.10 -11.50 -7.45
N PHE A 454 -7.51 -10.31 -7.33
CA PHE A 454 -6.43 -9.86 -8.19
C PHE A 454 -5.17 -10.72 -8.05
N CYS A 455 -4.77 -11.07 -6.82
CA CYS A 455 -3.65 -11.99 -6.62
C CYS A 455 -3.90 -13.36 -7.27
N LEU A 456 -5.12 -13.93 -7.12
CA LEU A 456 -5.49 -15.19 -7.77
C LEU A 456 -5.42 -15.09 -9.30
N PHE A 457 -5.83 -13.96 -9.88
CA PHE A 457 -5.65 -13.69 -11.31
C PHE A 457 -4.18 -13.77 -11.73
N GLU A 458 -3.27 -13.12 -10.99
CA GLU A 458 -1.84 -13.18 -11.27
C GLU A 458 -1.25 -14.59 -11.06
N ILE A 459 -1.64 -15.29 -9.99
CA ILE A 459 -1.24 -16.69 -9.74
C ILE A 459 -1.64 -17.58 -10.92
N GLN A 460 -2.86 -17.41 -11.45
CA GLN A 460 -3.31 -18.16 -12.62
C GLN A 460 -2.44 -17.89 -13.85
N ARG A 461 -2.03 -16.63 -14.07
CA ARG A 461 -1.09 -16.29 -15.15
C ARG A 461 0.28 -16.89 -14.94
N VAL A 462 0.82 -16.83 -13.72
CA VAL A 462 2.10 -17.47 -13.36
C VAL A 462 2.04 -18.97 -13.62
N LYS A 463 0.94 -19.63 -13.25
CA LYS A 463 0.71 -21.06 -13.54
C LYS A 463 0.74 -21.34 -15.04
N ILE A 464 -0.02 -20.58 -15.83
CA ILE A 464 -0.07 -20.72 -17.30
C ILE A 464 1.33 -20.54 -17.90
N ASN A 465 2.07 -19.51 -17.48
CA ASN A 465 3.43 -19.24 -17.96
C ASN A 465 4.41 -20.35 -17.61
N ARG A 466 4.29 -20.97 -16.43
CA ARG A 466 5.14 -22.11 -16.04
C ARG A 466 4.81 -23.36 -16.85
N THR A 467 3.52 -23.62 -17.09
CA THR A 467 3.09 -24.75 -17.93
C THR A 467 3.40 -24.56 -19.40
N SER A 468 3.41 -23.32 -19.91
CA SER A 468 3.82 -23.04 -21.29
C SER A 468 5.34 -23.09 -21.44
N SER A 469 6.10 -22.74 -20.40
CA SER A 469 7.56 -22.86 -20.42
C SER A 469 8.08 -24.30 -20.44
N SER A 470 7.22 -25.30 -20.14
CA SER A 470 7.53 -26.70 -20.47
C SER A 470 7.20 -26.96 -21.94
N SER A 471 8.22 -27.32 -22.71
CA SER A 471 8.28 -27.31 -24.18
C SER A 471 7.12 -28.02 -24.91
N ALA A 472 6.41 -28.94 -24.26
CA ALA A 472 5.29 -29.67 -24.83
C ALA A 472 4.05 -28.79 -25.09
N ALA A 473 3.69 -27.91 -24.15
CA ALA A 473 2.50 -27.07 -24.28
C ALA A 473 2.69 -25.91 -25.28
N VAL A 474 3.92 -25.38 -25.37
CA VAL A 474 4.31 -24.43 -26.43
C VAL A 474 4.37 -25.10 -27.79
N ALA A 475 4.89 -26.33 -27.89
CA ALA A 475 4.87 -27.07 -29.15
C ALA A 475 3.44 -27.32 -29.64
N GLU A 476 2.52 -27.66 -28.74
CA GLU A 476 1.10 -27.90 -29.06
C GLU A 476 0.35 -26.62 -29.43
N SER A 477 0.55 -25.53 -28.67
CA SER A 477 -0.02 -24.22 -28.96
C SER A 477 0.52 -23.63 -30.27
N LEU A 478 1.82 -23.80 -30.54
CA LEU A 478 2.46 -23.42 -31.80
C LEU A 478 1.91 -24.24 -32.97
N LYS A 479 1.69 -25.55 -32.77
CA LYS A 479 1.05 -26.42 -33.79
C LYS A 479 -0.36 -25.93 -34.12
N MET A 480 -1.17 -25.61 -33.10
CA MET A 480 -2.52 -25.08 -33.31
C MET A 480 -2.50 -23.72 -34.02
N LEU A 481 -1.58 -22.82 -33.66
CA LEU A 481 -1.46 -21.52 -34.34
C LEU A 481 -1.01 -21.66 -35.81
N ILE A 482 -0.08 -22.56 -36.11
CA ILE A 482 0.33 -22.86 -37.49
C ILE A 482 -0.84 -23.46 -38.28
N GLN A 483 -1.60 -24.36 -37.66
CA GLN A 483 -2.76 -24.98 -38.29
C GLN A 483 -3.86 -23.96 -38.60
N ASN A 484 -4.20 -23.10 -37.63
CA ASN A 484 -5.15 -22.01 -37.83
C ASN A 484 -4.66 -21.00 -38.87
N GLY A 485 -3.35 -20.72 -38.89
CA GLY A 485 -2.74 -19.86 -39.92
C GLY A 485 -2.89 -20.44 -41.34
N ARG A 486 -2.65 -21.75 -41.51
CA ARG A 486 -2.85 -22.45 -42.78
C ARG A 486 -4.32 -22.49 -43.20
N GLU A 487 -5.23 -22.65 -42.24
CA GLU A 487 -6.67 -22.65 -42.50
C GLU A 487 -7.15 -21.28 -42.97
N ILE A 488 -6.67 -20.21 -42.34
CA ILE A 488 -6.92 -18.83 -42.78
C ILE A 488 -6.30 -18.58 -44.18
N GLU A 489 -5.07 -19.01 -44.42
CA GLU A 489 -4.41 -18.87 -45.73
C GLU A 489 -5.15 -19.65 -46.83
N SER A 490 -5.62 -20.86 -46.52
CA SER A 490 -6.45 -21.68 -47.41
C SER A 490 -7.77 -20.99 -47.71
N ASN A 491 -8.44 -20.44 -46.69
CA ASN A 491 -9.67 -19.70 -46.87
C ASN A 491 -9.46 -18.44 -47.72
N ILE A 492 -8.33 -17.75 -47.57
CA ILE A 492 -7.98 -16.58 -48.38
C ILE A 492 -7.67 -16.96 -49.84
N LYS A 493 -7.04 -18.12 -50.10
CA LYS A 493 -6.76 -18.59 -51.47
C LYS A 493 -8.01 -19.06 -52.24
N HIS A 494 -9.10 -19.34 -51.53
CA HIS A 494 -10.38 -19.75 -52.11
C HIS A 494 -11.40 -18.62 -52.26
N PHE A 495 -11.03 -17.40 -51.83
CA PHE A 495 -11.67 -16.14 -52.24
C PHE A 495 -10.86 -15.52 -53.39
#